data_AF-A0A368DWP7-F1
#
_entry.id   AF-A0A368DWP7-F1
#
_cell.length_a   1.000
_cell.length_b   1.000
_cell.length_c   1.000
_cell.angle_alpha   90.00
_cell.angle_beta   90.00
_cell.angle_gamma   90.00
#
_symmetry.space_group_name_H-M   'P 1'
#
loop_
_entity.id
_entity.type
_entity.pdbx_description
1 polymer ?
#
loop_
_entity_poly.entity_id
_entity_poly.type
_entity_poly.pdbx_seq_one_letter_code
_entity_poly.pdbx_strand_id
1 'polypeptide(L)' 'AYSQRPWNGTFNEQELPVASYYFIIEFNDNSKENKTGIISIIR' A
#
# COMPACT_ATOMS: atom_id res chain seq x y z
N ALA A 1 -13.82 -5.30 3.66
CA ALA A 1 -12.64 -6.19 3.51
C ALA A 1 -11.91 -5.87 2.20
N TYR A 2 -10.62 -6.20 2.06
CA TYR A 2 -9.86 -5.93 0.82
C TYR A 2 -10.56 -6.44 -0.44
N SER A 3 -11.22 -7.61 -0.35
CA SER A 3 -12.02 -8.21 -1.43
C SER A 3 -13.16 -7.32 -1.97
N GLN A 4 -13.62 -6.33 -1.21
CA GLN A 4 -14.69 -5.41 -1.64
C GLN A 4 -14.16 -4.16 -2.34
N ARG A 5 -12.88 -3.82 -2.13
CA ARG A 5 -12.20 -2.66 -2.70
C ARG A 5 -10.73 -3.00 -2.96
N PRO A 6 -10.46 -3.93 -3.89
CA PRO A 6 -9.08 -4.26 -4.22
C PRO A 6 -8.42 -3.01 -4.80
N TRP A 7 -7.14 -2.86 -4.49
CA TRP A 7 -6.35 -1.85 -5.15
C TRP A 7 -6.18 -2.21 -6.63
N ASN A 8 -6.38 -1.24 -7.52
CA ASN A 8 -6.31 -1.42 -8.97
C ASN A 8 -4.87 -1.38 -9.54
N GLY A 9 -3.86 -1.29 -8.68
CA GLY A 9 -2.45 -1.26 -9.10
C GLY A 9 -1.96 0.11 -9.56
N THR A 10 -2.71 1.20 -9.32
CA THR A 10 -2.28 2.56 -9.69
C THR A 10 -2.08 3.47 -8.48
N PHE A 11 -1.14 4.41 -8.59
CA PHE A 11 -0.89 5.48 -7.62
C PHE A 11 -0.86 6.81 -8.36
N ASN A 12 -1.65 7.80 -7.93
CA ASN A 12 -1.84 9.06 -8.66
C ASN A 12 -2.18 8.83 -10.14
N GLU A 13 -3.10 7.90 -10.41
CA GLU A 13 -3.54 7.52 -11.76
C GLU A 13 -2.45 6.87 -12.64
N GLN A 14 -1.25 6.65 -12.11
CA GLN A 14 -0.15 5.98 -12.82
C GLN A 14 -0.02 4.53 -12.39
N GLU A 15 0.15 3.64 -13.36
CA GLU A 15 0.39 2.22 -13.14
C GLU A 15 1.75 1.98 -12.46
N LEU A 16 1.75 1.20 -11.38
CA LEU A 16 3.00 0.83 -10.72
C LEU A 16 3.59 -0.45 -11.33
N PRO A 17 4.90 -0.48 -11.65
CA PRO A 17 5.56 -1.66 -12.19
C PRO A 17 5.67 -2.81 -11.18
N VAL A 18 5.94 -4.01 -11.70
CA VAL A 18 6.35 -5.18 -10.89
C VAL A 18 7.69 -4.87 -10.23
N ALA A 19 7.66 -4.60 -8.93
CA ALA A 19 8.83 -4.21 -8.15
C ALA A 19 8.54 -4.37 -6.64
N SER A 20 9.58 -4.18 -5.82
CA SER A 20 9.44 -4.07 -4.36
C SER A 20 9.51 -2.62 -3.93
N TYR A 21 8.60 -2.21 -3.05
CA TYR A 21 8.46 -0.85 -2.55
C TYR A 21 8.54 -0.85 -1.03
N TYR A 22 9.21 0.16 -0.47
CA TYR A 22 9.13 0.45 0.95
C TYR A 22 7.90 1.30 1.22
N PHE A 23 7.10 0.93 2.21
CA PHE A 23 5.87 1.65 2.56
C PHE A 23 5.91 2.15 4.00
N ILE A 24 5.12 3.20 4.24
CA ILE A 24 4.80 3.74 5.56
C ILE A 24 3.28 3.93 5.61
N ILE A 25 2.64 3.33 6.60
CA ILE A 25 1.22 3.51 6.92
C ILE A 25 1.14 4.29 8.22
N GLU A 26 0.62 5.50 8.14
CA GLU A 26 0.31 6.35 9.29
C GLU A 26 -1.17 6.21 9.62
N PHE A 27 -1.45 5.87 10.88
CA PHE A 27 -2.84 5.77 11.34
C PHE A 27 -3.30 7.13 11.80
N ASN A 28 -4.47 7.57 11.34
CA ASN A 28 -5.10 8.81 11.80
C ASN A 28 -5.73 8.66 13.20
N ASP A 29 -5.16 7.79 14.05
CA ASP A 29 -5.48 7.66 15.45
C ASP A 29 -4.20 7.82 16.28
N ASN A 30 -4.27 8.56 17.40
CA ASN A 30 -3.11 8.79 18.27
C ASN A 30 -2.72 7.53 19.08
N SER A 31 -3.26 6.37 18.75
CA SER A 31 -3.15 5.14 19.56
C SER A 31 -2.38 4.02 18.86
N LYS A 32 -2.15 4.11 17.55
CA LYS A 32 -1.37 3.11 16.81
C LYS A 32 -0.07 3.70 16.31
N GLU A 33 1.00 2.92 16.47
CA GLU A 33 2.27 3.23 15.85
C GLU A 33 2.20 3.06 14.32
N ASN A 34 3.01 3.86 13.63
CA ASN A 34 3.19 3.74 12.19
C ASN A 34 3.67 2.34 11.82
N LYS A 35 3.10 1.78 10.76
CA LYS A 35 3.55 0.49 10.22
C LYS A 35 4.39 0.71 8.98
N THR A 36 5.58 0.13 8.95
CA THR A 36 6.45 0.17 7.79
C THR A 36 6.82 -1.24 7.33
N GLY A 37 7.30 -1.35 6.10
CA GLY A 37 7.78 -2.62 5.57
C GLY A 37 8.01 -2.60 4.07
N ILE A 38 8.24 -3.77 3.51
CA ILE A 38 8.39 -3.98 2.07
C ILE A 38 7.11 -4.65 1.56
N ILE A 39 6.54 -4.10 0.49
CA ILE A 39 5.54 -4.77 -0.33
C ILE A 39 6.13 -5.09 -1.69
N SER A 40 5.79 -6.25 -2.24
CA SER A 40 6.14 -6.62 -3.61
C SER A 40 4.88 -6.63 -4.46
N ILE A 41 4.90 -5.89 -5.57
CA ILE A 41 3.87 -5.95 -6.59
C ILE A 41 4.25 -7.07 -7.55
N ILE A 42 3.38 -8.08 -7.66
CA ILE A 42 3.51 -9.22 -8.56
C ILE A 42 2.27 -9.28 -9.48
N ARG A 43 2.41 -9.82 -10.70
CA ARG A 43 1.33 -9.93 -11.70
C ARG A 43 1.26 -11.35 -12.26
#